data_AF-A0A5M6IS48-F1
#
_entry.id   AF-A0A5M6IS48-F1
#
_cell.length_a   1.000
_cell.length_b   1.000
_cell.length_c   1.000
_cell.angle_alpha   90.00
_cell.angle_beta   90.00
_cell.angle_gamma   90.00
#
_symmetry.space_group_name_H-M   'P 1'
#
loop_
_entity.id
_entity.type
_entity.pdbx_description
1 polymer ?
#
loop_
_entity_poly.entity_id
_entity_poly.type
_entity_poly.pdbx_seq_one_letter_code
_entity_poly.pdbx_strand_id
1 'polypeptide(L)'
;MADDPSLRARLEAIRARHPAVEVTAVAEIVRAVLETMQGDLTAAETALLGEVAELGRTIAAAKAEIAALRMHDINASDIPSATDELDAIVAHTAAATEQILETCETLDSVGGKLAGDEYGELSNQLQEATTRIYEACSFQDITGQRITKVVATLKTIEAKVAHIVAAFSDRQGQPAPREPSRASASPQEDLLHGPQLPANAMGQNDIDALLASFD
;
A
#
# COMPACT_ATOMS: atom_id res chain seq x y z
N MET A 1 -12.50 -6.07 33.14
CA MET A 1 -13.02 -6.42 34.48
C MET A 1 -12.16 -7.55 35.00
N ALA A 2 -11.28 -7.23 35.95
CA ALA A 2 -10.26 -8.14 36.46
C ALA A 2 -10.91 -9.29 37.23
N ASP A 3 -10.32 -10.47 37.05
CA ASP A 3 -10.66 -11.73 37.70
C ASP A 3 -10.33 -11.63 39.20
N ASP A 4 -11.31 -11.23 40.01
CA ASP A 4 -11.11 -10.98 41.45
C ASP A 4 -10.98 -12.31 42.22
N PRO A 5 -9.78 -12.66 42.72
CA PRO A 5 -9.52 -13.93 43.41
C PRO A 5 -10.32 -14.07 44.71
N SER A 6 -10.68 -12.95 45.34
CA SER A 6 -11.51 -12.88 46.55
C SER A 6 -12.92 -13.41 46.28
N LEU A 7 -13.47 -13.08 45.11
CA LEU A 7 -14.81 -13.50 44.71
C LEU A 7 -14.86 -15.01 44.47
N ARG A 8 -13.85 -15.58 43.79
CA ARG A 8 -13.76 -17.03 43.55
C ARG A 8 -13.69 -17.83 44.86
N ALA A 9 -12.83 -17.42 45.79
CA ALA A 9 -12.68 -18.10 47.08
C ALA A 9 -13.99 -18.06 47.90
N ARG A 10 -14.71 -16.93 47.86
CA ARG A 10 -16.02 -16.80 48.53
C ARG A 10 -17.10 -17.66 47.87
N LEU A 11 -17.11 -17.76 46.53
CA LEU A 11 -18.05 -18.60 45.78
C LEU A 11 -17.80 -20.09 46.02
N GLU A 12 -16.54 -20.53 46.11
CA GLU A 12 -16.20 -21.92 46.47
C GLU A 12 -16.64 -22.26 47.90
N ALA A 13 -16.43 -21.35 48.86
CA ALA A 13 -16.87 -21.55 50.24
C ALA A 13 -18.40 -21.67 50.38
N ILE A 14 -19.15 -20.92 49.56
CA ILE A 14 -20.61 -20.99 49.50
C ILE A 14 -21.07 -22.30 48.83
N ARG A 15 -20.41 -22.71 47.74
CA ARG A 15 -20.68 -23.97 47.02
C ARG A 15 -20.42 -25.20 47.88
N ALA A 16 -19.39 -25.16 48.73
CA ALA A 16 -19.09 -26.23 49.69
C ALA A 16 -20.15 -26.36 50.80
N ARG A 17 -20.81 -25.26 51.18
CA ARG A 17 -21.90 -25.25 52.19
C ARG A 17 -23.26 -25.64 51.62
N HIS A 18 -23.48 -25.44 50.32
CA HIS A 18 -24.75 -25.74 49.66
C HIS A 18 -24.52 -26.47 48.32
N PRO A 19 -24.24 -27.79 48.35
CA PRO A 19 -23.82 -28.55 47.18
C PRO A 19 -24.91 -28.77 46.12
N ALA A 20 -26.17 -28.50 46.45
CA ALA A 20 -27.35 -28.77 45.60
C ALA A 20 -27.98 -27.51 44.97
N VAL A 21 -27.31 -26.36 45.02
CA VAL A 21 -27.84 -25.15 44.37
C VAL A 21 -27.41 -25.15 42.91
N GLU A 22 -28.35 -25.50 42.04
CA GLU A 22 -28.20 -25.35 40.60
C GLU A 22 -27.82 -23.91 40.26
N VAL A 23 -26.83 -23.72 39.38
CA VAL A 23 -26.33 -22.40 38.98
C VAL A 23 -27.45 -21.54 38.38
N THR A 24 -28.45 -22.19 37.78
CA THR A 24 -29.68 -21.56 37.28
C THR A 24 -30.55 -20.98 38.40
N ALA A 25 -30.66 -21.66 39.55
CA ALA A 25 -31.38 -21.14 40.72
C ALA A 25 -30.66 -19.93 41.33
N VAL A 26 -29.32 -19.92 41.32
CA VAL A 26 -28.54 -18.73 41.72
C VAL A 26 -28.79 -17.57 40.75
N ALA A 27 -28.79 -17.83 39.44
CA ALA A 27 -29.04 -16.82 38.42
C ALA A 27 -30.47 -16.23 38.53
N GLU A 28 -31.48 -17.07 38.80
CA GLU A 28 -32.86 -16.66 39.03
C GLU A 28 -33.00 -15.80 40.28
N ILE A 29 -32.36 -16.21 41.39
CA ILE A 29 -32.38 -15.45 42.65
C ILE A 29 -31.65 -14.11 42.48
N VAL A 30 -30.49 -14.10 41.83
CA VAL A 30 -29.75 -12.85 41.54
C VAL A 30 -30.56 -11.95 40.63
N ARG A 31 -31.25 -12.50 39.62
CA ARG A 31 -32.15 -11.74 38.76
C ARG A 31 -33.33 -11.15 39.53
N ALA A 32 -33.98 -11.94 40.39
CA ALA A 32 -35.08 -11.48 41.24
C ALA A 32 -34.61 -10.41 42.25
N VAL A 33 -33.40 -10.54 42.80
CA VAL A 33 -32.79 -9.54 43.69
C VAL A 33 -32.46 -8.26 42.93
N LEU A 34 -31.89 -8.36 41.72
CA LEU A 34 -31.62 -7.22 40.85
C LEU A 34 -32.92 -6.53 40.40
N GLU A 35 -33.99 -7.29 40.12
CA GLU A 35 -35.32 -6.76 39.82
C GLU A 35 -35.96 -6.09 41.04
N THR A 36 -35.74 -6.58 42.27
CA THR A 36 -36.15 -5.87 43.49
C THR A 36 -35.30 -4.63 43.79
N MET A 37 -34.07 -4.56 43.30
CA MET A 37 -33.19 -3.39 43.39
C MET A 37 -33.41 -2.38 42.25
N GLN A 38 -34.16 -2.73 41.19
CA GLN A 38 -34.55 -1.80 40.12
C GLN A 38 -35.47 -0.66 40.61
N GLY A 39 -35.97 -0.73 41.85
CA GLY A 39 -36.74 0.36 42.47
C GLY A 39 -35.90 1.51 43.05
N ASP A 40 -34.57 1.40 43.12
CA ASP A 40 -33.70 2.30 43.92
C ASP A 40 -32.67 3.10 43.10
N LEU A 41 -32.77 3.11 41.78
CA LEU A 41 -31.94 4.00 40.96
C LEU A 41 -32.54 5.41 41.01
N THR A 42 -31.78 6.34 41.58
CA THR A 42 -32.14 7.76 41.53
C THR A 42 -32.20 8.25 40.09
N ALA A 43 -32.98 9.31 39.82
CA ALA A 43 -33.06 9.91 38.49
C ALA A 43 -31.66 10.30 37.94
N ALA A 44 -30.72 10.65 38.84
CA ALA A 44 -29.34 10.95 38.50
C ALA A 44 -28.55 9.72 38.02
N GLU A 45 -28.72 8.55 38.64
CA GLU A 45 -28.06 7.32 38.22
C GLU A 45 -28.62 6.80 36.89
N THR A 46 -29.92 6.96 36.66
CA THR A 46 -30.56 6.63 35.38
C THR A 46 -30.07 7.55 34.25
N ALA A 47 -29.92 8.85 34.54
CA ALA A 47 -29.34 9.81 33.60
C ALA A 47 -27.88 9.48 33.27
N LEU A 48 -27.06 9.17 34.29
CA LEU A 48 -25.66 8.81 34.11
C LEU A 48 -25.49 7.52 33.28
N LEU A 49 -26.32 6.50 33.54
CA LEU A 49 -26.33 5.27 32.72
C LEU A 49 -26.74 5.55 31.28
N GLY A 50 -27.68 6.49 31.06
CA GLY A 50 -28.06 6.98 29.74
C GLY A 50 -26.90 7.63 29.00
N GLU A 51 -26.16 8.53 29.67
CA GLU A 51 -24.96 9.20 29.12
C GLU A 51 -23.85 8.20 28.78
N VAL A 52 -23.60 7.21 29.64
CA VAL A 52 -22.61 6.16 29.38
C VAL A 52 -23.02 5.28 28.20
N ALA A 53 -24.31 4.95 28.07
CA ALA A 53 -24.83 4.20 26.92
C ALA A 53 -24.73 5.00 25.63
N GLU A 54 -24.96 6.32 25.68
CA GLU A 54 -24.78 7.23 24.55
C GLU A 54 -23.32 7.32 24.13
N LEU A 55 -22.40 7.50 25.07
CA LEU A 55 -20.96 7.48 24.81
C LEU A 55 -20.53 6.15 24.18
N GLY A 56 -21.07 5.03 24.66
CA GLY A 56 -20.86 3.71 24.06
C GLY A 56 -21.30 3.62 22.61
N ARG A 57 -22.48 4.16 22.27
CA ARG A 57 -22.98 4.24 20.89
C ARG A 57 -22.09 5.14 20.01
N THR A 58 -21.66 6.28 20.52
CA THR A 58 -20.76 7.20 19.80
C THR A 58 -19.42 6.56 19.53
N ILE A 59 -18.84 5.84 20.50
CA ILE A 59 -17.59 5.10 20.30
C ILE A 59 -17.77 3.97 19.27
N ALA A 60 -18.91 3.27 19.30
CA ALA A 60 -19.20 2.22 18.32
C ALA A 60 -19.36 2.78 16.89
N ALA A 61 -20.07 3.91 16.74
CA ALA A 61 -20.22 4.60 15.46
C ALA A 61 -18.87 5.11 14.94
N ALA A 62 -18.07 5.77 15.79
CA ALA A 62 -16.72 6.22 15.42
C ALA A 62 -15.81 5.05 15.05
N LYS A 63 -15.90 3.90 15.74
CA LYS A 63 -15.18 2.68 15.36
C LYS A 63 -15.61 2.14 14.01
N ALA A 64 -16.92 2.18 13.69
CA ALA A 64 -17.44 1.76 12.40
C ALA A 64 -17.02 2.72 11.28
N GLU A 65 -17.03 4.03 11.52
CA GLU A 65 -16.53 5.05 10.59
C GLU A 65 -15.02 4.91 10.36
N ILE A 66 -14.22 4.71 11.41
CA ILE A 66 -12.77 4.44 11.29
C ILE A 66 -12.52 3.12 10.54
N ALA A 67 -13.36 2.10 10.76
CA ALA A 67 -13.29 0.85 10.03
C ALA A 67 -13.70 1.01 8.55
N ALA A 68 -14.64 1.91 8.24
CA ALA A 68 -15.04 2.26 6.87
C ALA A 68 -14.00 3.15 6.17
N LEU A 69 -13.30 4.01 6.92
CA LEU A 69 -12.12 4.76 6.48
C LEU A 69 -10.91 3.86 6.25
N ARG A 70 -10.98 2.55 6.54
CA ARG A 70 -9.99 1.58 6.05
C ARG A 70 -10.07 1.54 4.53
N MET A 71 -9.35 2.47 3.91
CA MET A 71 -8.75 2.44 2.57
C MET A 71 -9.14 1.19 1.79
N HIS A 72 -10.30 1.25 1.15
CA HIS A 72 -10.81 0.17 0.31
C HIS A 72 -10.58 0.43 -1.19
N ASP A 73 -9.92 1.54 -1.56
CA ASP A 73 -9.69 1.94 -2.95
C ASP A 73 -8.22 2.16 -3.33
N ILE A 74 -7.29 2.02 -2.38
CA ILE A 74 -5.88 1.83 -2.73
C ILE A 74 -5.59 0.39 -2.35
N ASN A 75 -5.68 -0.50 -3.33
CA ASN A 75 -5.34 -1.88 -3.09
C ASN A 75 -3.88 -1.91 -2.62
N ALA A 76 -3.55 -2.87 -1.75
CA ALA A 76 -2.18 -3.12 -1.35
C ALA A 76 -1.25 -3.43 -2.55
N SER A 77 -1.81 -3.58 -3.77
CA SER A 77 -1.10 -3.70 -5.04
C SER A 77 -0.80 -2.37 -5.74
N ASP A 78 -1.57 -1.30 -5.51
CA ASP A 78 -1.56 -0.12 -6.40
C ASP A 78 -0.39 0.82 -6.09
N ILE A 79 -0.05 1.01 -4.81
CA ILE A 79 1.12 1.83 -4.41
C ILE A 79 2.46 1.12 -4.67
N PRO A 80 2.63 -0.18 -4.37
CA PRO A 80 3.86 -0.90 -4.74
C PRO A 80 4.10 -0.90 -6.25
N SER A 81 3.06 -1.15 -7.06
CA SER A 81 3.14 -1.09 -8.53
C SER A 81 3.62 0.27 -9.02
N ALA A 82 3.01 1.35 -8.52
CA ALA A 82 3.38 2.71 -8.95
C ALA A 82 4.83 3.07 -8.61
N THR A 83 5.35 2.59 -7.48
CA THR A 83 6.72 2.87 -7.07
C THR A 83 7.74 2.06 -7.87
N ASP A 84 7.40 0.81 -8.19
CA ASP A 84 8.20 -0.05 -9.07
C ASP A 84 8.19 0.46 -10.53
N GLU A 85 7.07 0.97 -11.02
CA GLU A 85 6.96 1.65 -12.32
C GLU A 85 7.84 2.91 -12.39
N LEU A 86 7.89 3.70 -11.31
CA LEU A 86 8.78 4.86 -11.23
C LEU A 86 10.26 4.46 -11.25
N ASP A 87 10.65 3.37 -10.60
CA ASP A 87 12.01 2.82 -10.70
C ASP A 87 12.32 2.35 -12.14
N ALA A 88 11.38 1.69 -12.81
CA ALA A 88 11.52 1.28 -14.20
C ALA A 88 11.69 2.48 -15.13
N ILE A 89 10.95 3.58 -14.91
CA ILE A 89 11.11 4.83 -15.66
C ILE A 89 12.52 5.38 -15.48
N VAL A 90 13.07 5.40 -14.26
CA VAL A 90 14.45 5.87 -14.04
C VAL A 90 15.45 5.00 -14.79
N ALA A 91 15.31 3.67 -14.72
CA ALA A 91 16.21 2.75 -15.42
C ALA A 91 16.13 2.88 -16.95
N HIS A 92 14.92 2.90 -17.51
CA HIS A 92 14.72 3.02 -18.96
C HIS A 92 15.20 4.37 -19.50
N THR A 93 14.96 5.45 -18.76
CA THR A 93 15.45 6.78 -19.18
C THR A 93 16.97 6.88 -19.14
N ALA A 94 17.62 6.24 -18.15
CA ALA A 94 19.09 6.14 -18.13
C ALA A 94 19.64 5.32 -19.30
N ALA A 95 19.07 4.15 -19.58
CA ALA A 95 19.49 3.31 -20.70
C ALA A 95 19.28 4.00 -22.06
N ALA A 96 18.16 4.71 -22.23
CA ALA A 96 17.91 5.48 -23.44
C ALA A 96 18.93 6.62 -23.61
N THR A 97 19.32 7.30 -22.51
CA THR A 97 20.37 8.32 -22.55
C THR A 97 21.71 7.72 -22.92
N GLU A 98 22.09 6.55 -22.38
CA GLU A 98 23.32 5.85 -22.75
C GLU A 98 23.38 5.54 -24.26
N GLN A 99 22.29 5.02 -24.84
CA GLN A 99 22.20 4.78 -26.29
C GLN A 99 22.31 6.07 -27.14
N ILE A 100 21.76 7.18 -26.66
CA ILE A 100 21.90 8.48 -27.32
C ILE A 100 23.37 8.93 -27.32
N LEU A 101 24.08 8.74 -26.21
CA LEU A 101 25.48 9.09 -26.08
C LEU A 101 26.37 8.23 -26.99
N GLU A 102 26.15 6.91 -27.04
CA GLU A 102 26.85 6.01 -27.98
C GLU A 102 26.60 6.40 -29.46
N THR A 103 25.38 6.83 -29.77
CA THR A 103 25.05 7.35 -31.11
C THR A 103 25.83 8.63 -31.39
N CYS A 104 25.99 9.52 -30.41
CA CYS A 104 26.82 10.73 -30.55
C CYS A 104 28.29 10.40 -30.78
N GLU A 105 28.85 9.40 -30.08
CA GLU A 105 30.22 8.95 -30.30
C GLU A 105 30.42 8.42 -31.73
N THR A 106 29.42 7.72 -32.26
CA THR A 106 29.41 7.27 -33.65
C THR A 106 29.39 8.45 -34.62
N LEU A 107 28.56 9.46 -34.35
CA LEU A 107 28.50 10.69 -35.15
C LEU A 107 29.82 11.45 -35.14
N ASP A 108 30.48 11.56 -33.99
CA ASP A 108 31.81 12.19 -33.87
C ASP A 108 32.86 11.42 -34.67
N SER A 109 32.84 10.09 -34.63
CA SER A 109 33.74 9.23 -35.42
C SER A 109 33.55 9.43 -36.92
N VAL A 110 32.30 9.53 -37.37
CA VAL A 110 31.97 9.80 -38.79
C VAL A 110 32.35 11.22 -39.18
N GLY A 111 32.08 12.20 -38.32
CA GLY A 111 32.49 13.60 -38.49
C GLY A 111 33.99 13.74 -38.65
N GLY A 112 34.78 13.09 -37.79
CA GLY A 112 36.24 13.09 -37.88
C GLY A 112 36.78 12.54 -39.20
N LYS A 113 36.04 11.64 -39.88
CA LYS A 113 36.41 11.14 -41.23
C LYS A 113 36.08 12.14 -42.35
N LEU A 114 35.19 13.09 -42.09
CA LEU A 114 34.84 14.20 -42.99
C LEU A 114 35.77 15.41 -42.81
N ALA A 115 36.69 15.38 -41.84
CA ALA A 115 37.66 16.43 -41.59
C ALA A 115 38.74 16.47 -42.69
N GLY A 116 38.39 17.08 -43.82
CA GLY A 116 39.26 17.44 -44.93
C GLY A 116 38.80 18.75 -45.58
N ASP A 117 39.62 19.32 -46.46
CA ASP A 117 39.40 20.68 -47.02
C ASP A 117 38.05 20.85 -47.73
N GLU A 118 37.46 19.77 -48.26
CA GLU A 118 36.19 19.79 -49.00
C GLU A 118 34.95 19.83 -48.09
N TYR A 119 35.02 19.28 -46.87
CA TYR A 119 33.87 19.09 -45.97
C TYR A 119 34.09 19.61 -44.54
N GLY A 120 35.17 20.35 -44.28
CA GLY A 120 35.53 20.81 -42.94
C GLY A 120 34.45 21.62 -42.21
N GLU A 121 33.68 22.44 -42.95
CA GLU A 121 32.57 23.21 -42.35
C GLU A 121 31.41 22.32 -41.91
N LEU A 122 31.09 21.27 -42.66
CA LEU A 122 30.08 20.27 -42.28
C LEU A 122 30.55 19.42 -41.10
N SER A 123 31.84 19.05 -41.06
CA SER A 123 32.44 18.35 -39.92
C SER A 123 32.32 19.17 -38.63
N ASN A 124 32.59 20.47 -38.69
CA ASN A 124 32.47 21.37 -37.54
C ASN A 124 31.02 21.50 -37.08
N GLN A 125 30.06 21.65 -38.00
CA GLN A 125 28.63 21.71 -37.68
C GLN A 125 28.15 20.42 -37.00
N LEU A 126 28.62 19.26 -37.46
CA LEU A 126 28.29 17.97 -36.84
C LEU A 126 28.84 17.89 -35.42
N GLN A 127 30.10 18.27 -35.21
CA GLN A 127 30.75 18.24 -33.91
C GLN A 127 30.11 19.22 -32.89
N GLU A 128 29.69 20.40 -33.34
CA GLU A 128 28.93 21.34 -32.51
C GLU A 128 27.55 20.77 -32.14
N ALA A 129 26.90 20.06 -33.06
CA ALA A 129 25.62 19.41 -32.79
C ALA A 129 25.74 18.28 -31.76
N THR A 130 26.72 17.38 -31.88
CA THR A 130 26.97 16.32 -30.89
C THR A 130 27.37 16.89 -29.53
N THR A 131 28.21 17.93 -29.50
CA THR A 131 28.57 18.64 -28.25
C THR A 131 27.32 19.13 -27.49
N ARG A 132 26.38 19.76 -28.19
CA ARG A 132 25.11 20.20 -27.58
C ARG A 132 24.26 19.05 -27.06
N ILE A 133 24.30 17.88 -27.69
CA ILE A 133 23.59 16.69 -27.22
C ILE A 133 24.23 16.15 -25.94
N TYR A 134 25.56 16.07 -25.85
CA TYR A 134 26.25 15.67 -24.61
C TYR A 134 25.87 16.59 -23.43
N GLU A 135 25.87 17.91 -23.66
CA GLU A 135 25.48 18.89 -22.64
C GLU A 135 24.01 18.74 -22.22
N ALA A 136 23.10 18.50 -23.17
CA ALA A 136 21.69 18.28 -22.87
C ALA A 136 21.46 17.01 -22.06
N CYS A 137 22.18 15.92 -22.39
CA CYS A 137 22.07 14.64 -21.69
C CYS A 137 22.65 14.70 -20.27
N SER A 138 23.61 15.60 -20.00
CA SER A 138 24.16 15.80 -18.64
C SER A 138 23.09 16.18 -17.59
N PHE A 139 22.01 16.87 -17.99
CA PHE A 139 20.89 17.18 -17.10
C PHE A 139 20.05 15.96 -16.67
N GLN A 140 20.19 14.83 -17.36
CA GLN A 140 19.49 13.59 -17.02
C GLN A 140 20.00 13.04 -15.68
N ASP A 141 21.28 13.17 -15.35
CA ASP A 141 21.83 12.71 -14.06
C ASP A 141 21.14 13.39 -12.86
N ILE A 142 20.98 14.72 -12.90
CA ILE A 142 20.26 15.46 -11.86
C ILE A 142 18.79 15.06 -11.78
N THR A 143 18.17 14.78 -12.93
CA THR A 143 16.77 14.37 -13.01
C THR A 143 16.57 12.96 -12.42
N GLY A 144 17.42 12.01 -12.79
CA GLY A 144 17.44 10.66 -12.24
C GLY A 144 17.65 10.64 -10.73
N GLN A 145 18.60 11.43 -10.22
CA GLN A 145 18.82 11.57 -8.78
C GLN A 145 17.61 12.15 -8.04
N ARG A 146 16.94 13.15 -8.62
CA ARG A 146 15.73 13.74 -8.01
C ARG A 146 14.57 12.74 -7.98
N ILE A 147 14.34 12.02 -9.07
CA ILE A 147 13.27 11.00 -9.12
C ILE A 147 13.58 9.88 -8.12
N THR A 148 14.82 9.39 -8.08
CA THR A 148 15.26 8.36 -7.10
C THR A 148 14.97 8.78 -5.66
N LYS A 149 15.22 10.05 -5.30
CA LYS A 149 14.90 10.58 -3.96
C LYS A 149 13.40 10.61 -3.69
N VAL A 150 12.59 10.98 -4.68
CA VAL A 150 11.12 10.95 -4.59
C VAL A 150 10.64 9.52 -4.37
N VAL A 151 11.11 8.57 -5.18
CA VAL A 151 10.77 7.15 -5.07
C VAL A 151 11.15 6.59 -3.69
N ALA A 152 12.36 6.85 -3.20
CA ALA A 152 12.77 6.40 -1.86
C ALA A 152 11.88 6.96 -0.74
N THR A 153 11.41 8.20 -0.90
CA THR A 153 10.48 8.83 0.04
C THR A 153 9.11 8.14 0.00
N LEU A 154 8.60 7.84 -1.19
CA LEU A 154 7.34 7.12 -1.36
C LEU A 154 7.40 5.70 -0.74
N LYS A 155 8.49 4.95 -0.97
CA LYS A 155 8.73 3.65 -0.31
C LYS A 155 8.74 3.74 1.22
N THR A 156 9.27 4.83 1.77
CA THR A 156 9.28 5.06 3.22
C THR A 156 7.88 5.33 3.76
N ILE A 157 7.06 6.08 3.01
CA ILE A 157 5.66 6.33 3.36
C ILE A 157 4.87 5.01 3.28
N GLU A 158 5.07 4.23 2.22
CA GLU A 158 4.48 2.90 2.03
C GLU A 158 4.75 1.99 3.23
N ALA A 159 6.01 1.83 3.63
CA ALA A 159 6.38 0.98 4.76
C ALA A 159 5.71 1.41 6.07
N LYS A 160 5.55 2.72 6.31
CA LYS A 160 4.86 3.26 7.48
C LYS A 160 3.36 2.97 7.44
N VAL A 161 2.72 3.15 6.29
CA VAL A 161 1.30 2.84 6.11
C VAL A 161 1.04 1.34 6.31
N ALA A 162 1.87 0.48 5.72
CA ALA A 162 1.78 -0.98 5.91
C ALA A 162 1.90 -1.37 7.39
N HIS A 163 2.83 -0.76 8.12
CA HIS A 163 2.98 -0.98 9.57
C HIS A 163 1.74 -0.57 10.36
N ILE A 164 1.13 0.57 10.04
CA ILE A 164 -0.09 1.04 10.67
C ILE A 164 -1.22 0.04 10.40
N VAL A 165 -1.43 -0.34 9.14
CA VAL A 165 -2.47 -1.31 8.75
C VAL A 165 -2.28 -2.64 9.51
N ALA A 166 -1.07 -3.18 9.56
CA ALA A 166 -0.77 -4.42 10.28
C ALA A 166 -1.11 -4.32 11.78
N ALA A 167 -0.71 -3.23 12.44
CA ALA A 167 -0.98 -3.00 13.87
C ALA A 167 -2.48 -2.87 14.19
N PHE A 168 -3.29 -2.42 13.24
CA PHE A 168 -4.74 -2.35 13.37
C PHE A 168 -5.44 -3.68 13.01
N SER A 169 -4.85 -4.51 12.17
CA SER A 169 -5.35 -5.84 11.80
C SER A 169 -5.14 -6.86 12.92
N ASP A 170 -4.02 -6.83 13.64
CA ASP A 170 -3.74 -7.74 14.77
C ASP A 170 -4.68 -7.56 15.98
N ARG A 171 -5.42 -6.44 16.05
CA ARG A 171 -6.38 -6.14 17.12
C ARG A 171 -7.81 -6.60 16.85
N GLN A 172 -8.12 -7.06 15.64
CA GLN A 172 -9.44 -7.61 15.28
C GLN A 172 -9.20 -8.92 14.54
N GLY A 173 -9.43 -10.06 15.21
CA GLY A 173 -9.16 -11.38 14.69
C GLY A 173 -9.58 -11.57 13.23
N GLN A 174 -8.69 -12.22 12.47
CA GLN A 174 -8.77 -12.75 11.10
C GLN A 174 -9.81 -12.12 10.15
N PRO A 175 -9.38 -11.45 9.06
CA PRO A 175 -10.32 -10.94 8.06
C PRO A 175 -11.06 -12.10 7.37
N ALA A 176 -12.35 -11.93 7.16
CA ALA A 176 -13.16 -12.85 6.36
C ALA A 176 -12.57 -12.97 4.93
N PRO A 177 -12.68 -14.14 4.27
CA PRO A 177 -12.15 -14.34 2.93
C PRO A 177 -12.70 -13.30 1.95
N ARG A 178 -11.81 -12.55 1.29
CA ARG A 178 -12.17 -11.64 0.20
C ARG A 178 -12.49 -12.44 -1.06
N GLU A 179 -13.66 -12.23 -1.65
CA GLU A 179 -13.94 -12.68 -3.01
C GLU A 179 -13.05 -11.90 -4.00
N PRO A 180 -12.48 -12.57 -5.02
CA PRO A 180 -11.68 -11.88 -6.03
C PRO A 180 -12.59 -10.97 -6.86
N SER A 181 -12.45 -9.66 -6.69
CA SER A 181 -13.01 -8.68 -7.61
C SER A 181 -12.35 -8.88 -8.97
N ARG A 182 -13.14 -9.34 -9.94
CA ARG A 182 -12.71 -9.48 -11.32
C ARG A 182 -12.68 -8.08 -11.92
N ALA A 183 -11.51 -7.43 -11.88
CA ALA A 183 -11.27 -6.20 -12.60
C ALA A 183 -11.56 -6.45 -14.09
N SER A 184 -12.63 -5.85 -14.60
CA SER A 184 -12.92 -5.83 -16.03
C SER A 184 -11.99 -4.83 -16.68
N ALA A 185 -10.83 -5.29 -17.14
CA ALA A 185 -9.94 -4.49 -17.98
C ALA A 185 -10.71 -4.05 -19.22
N SER A 186 -10.78 -2.74 -19.43
CA SER A 186 -11.41 -2.19 -20.62
C SER A 186 -10.42 -2.25 -21.80
N PRO A 187 -10.85 -2.50 -23.05
CA PRO A 187 -9.93 -2.64 -24.19
C PRO A 187 -9.11 -1.39 -24.55
N GLN A 188 -9.35 -0.26 -23.85
CA GLN A 188 -8.64 1.01 -24.08
C GLN A 188 -7.43 1.22 -23.16
N GLU A 189 -7.28 0.44 -22.08
CA GLU A 189 -6.10 0.47 -21.22
C GLU A 189 -4.88 -0.23 -21.87
N ASP A 190 -5.13 -1.07 -22.88
CA ASP A 190 -4.11 -1.86 -23.58
C ASP A 190 -3.24 -1.06 -24.58
N LEU A 191 -3.47 0.25 -24.68
CA LEU A 191 -2.70 1.16 -25.56
C LEU A 191 -1.79 2.13 -24.79
N LEU A 192 -1.76 2.05 -23.46
CA LEU A 192 -0.97 2.92 -22.57
C LEU A 192 0.17 2.15 -21.87
N HIS A 193 0.81 1.23 -22.60
CA HIS A 193 1.95 0.49 -22.04
C HIS A 193 3.12 1.45 -21.78
N GLY A 194 3.30 1.80 -20.51
CA GLY A 194 4.55 2.34 -20.01
C GLY A 194 5.69 1.32 -20.15
N PRO A 195 6.94 1.70 -19.84
CA PRO A 195 8.06 0.77 -19.87
C PRO A 195 7.73 -0.49 -19.06
N GLN A 196 7.83 -1.66 -19.70
CA GLN A 196 7.52 -2.94 -19.06
C GLN A 196 8.55 -3.21 -17.95
N LEU A 197 8.05 -3.58 -16.77
CA LEU A 197 8.90 -4.07 -15.69
C LEU A 197 9.70 -5.28 -16.20
N PRO A 198 10.97 -5.46 -15.79
CA PRO A 198 11.82 -6.56 -16.28
C PRO A 198 11.21 -7.96 -16.09
N ALA A 199 10.39 -8.14 -15.05
CA ALA A 199 9.68 -9.40 -14.79
C ALA A 199 8.55 -9.70 -15.80
N ASN A 200 8.06 -8.68 -16.49
CA ASN A 200 6.98 -8.74 -17.47
C ASN A 200 7.46 -8.44 -18.89
N ALA A 201 8.76 -8.16 -19.07
CA ALA A 201 9.35 -7.90 -20.37
C ALA A 201 9.39 -9.20 -21.18
N MET A 202 8.75 -9.19 -22.35
CA MET A 202 8.86 -10.29 -23.30
C MET A 202 10.34 -10.50 -23.66
N GLY A 203 10.86 -11.71 -23.43
CA GLY A 203 12.23 -12.04 -23.79
C GLY A 203 12.37 -12.21 -25.30
N GLN A 204 13.58 -12.06 -25.83
CA GLN A 204 13.86 -12.29 -27.26
C GLN A 204 13.40 -13.68 -27.73
N ASN A 205 13.50 -14.70 -26.87
CA ASN A 205 13.01 -16.05 -27.16
C ASN A 205 11.49 -16.10 -27.33
N ASP A 206 10.74 -15.28 -26.59
CA ASP A 206 9.29 -15.20 -26.69
C ASP A 206 8.87 -14.45 -27.96
N ILE A 207 9.64 -13.43 -28.35
CA ILE A 207 9.47 -12.71 -29.63
C ILE A 207 9.72 -13.66 -30.80
N ASP A 208 10.79 -14.44 -30.74
CA ASP A 208 11.16 -15.39 -31.80
C ASP A 208 10.12 -16.52 -31.91
N ALA A 209 9.59 -17.02 -30.79
CA ALA A 209 8.51 -18.02 -30.78
C ALA A 209 7.19 -17.46 -31.34
N LEU A 210 6.90 -16.19 -31.05
CA LEU A 210 5.69 -15.51 -31.51
C LEU A 210 5.78 -15.21 -33.02
N LEU A 211 6.94 -14.81 -33.53
CA LEU A 211 7.19 -14.64 -34.96
C LEU A 211 7.19 -15.97 -35.73
N ALA A 212 7.74 -17.05 -35.15
CA ALA A 212 7.69 -18.39 -35.73
C ALA A 212 6.27 -18.98 -35.79
N SER A 213 5.31 -18.43 -35.05
CA SER A 213 3.90 -18.85 -35.10
C SER A 213 3.09 -18.21 -36.25
N PHE A 214 3.69 -17.27 -36.98
CA PHE A 214 3.08 -16.61 -38.15
C PHE A 214 3.57 -17.17 -39.50
N ASP A 215 4.53 -18.10 -39.49
CA ASP A 215 4.96 -18.91 -40.65
C ASP A 215 4.28 -20.29 -40.64
#